data_AF-A0AAU6B8H8-F1
#
_entry.id   AF-A0AAU6B8H8-F1
#
_cell.length_a   1.000
_cell.length_b   1.000
_cell.length_c   1.000
_cell.angle_alpha   90.00
_cell.angle_beta   90.00
_cell.angle_gamma   90.00
#
_symmetry.space_group_name_H-M   'P 1'
#
loop_
_entity.id
_entity.type
_entity.pdbx_description
1 polymer ?
#
loop_
_entity_poly.entity_id
_entity_poly.type
_entity_poly.pdbx_seq_one_letter_code
_entity_poly.pdbx_strand_id
1 'polypeptide(L)'
;MRKTAAFTIVFTLAALTLSGCGPAAAPAAAPDNGNVNFTDYSDNDGTKAKVVLTGAIGDYGDAVSLLSNGDAHGQRTEIDLNLTRGKFRINIADIDKKLVDAFTHFPSNTTTCSGLVTATGTAPIEAGSGTGAYQGISGHFDLTVNVNEVDVKDHCGPGAKFLSQTVVITGPGTVG
;
A
#
# COMPACT_ATOMS: atom_id res chain seq x y z
N MET A 1 -36.90 40.82 -40.25
CA MET A 1 -38.11 41.24 -39.51
C MET A 1 -37.74 41.39 -38.03
N ARG A 2 -37.94 42.60 -37.49
CA ARG A 2 -37.73 42.95 -36.08
C ARG A 2 -38.75 42.23 -35.19
N LYS A 3 -38.36 41.89 -33.95
CA LYS A 3 -39.13 42.20 -32.74
C LYS A 3 -38.25 42.04 -31.49
N THR A 4 -37.85 43.19 -30.97
CA THR A 4 -37.37 43.42 -29.61
C THR A 4 -38.55 43.33 -28.65
N ALA A 5 -38.36 42.76 -27.46
CA ALA A 5 -39.14 43.09 -26.27
C ALA A 5 -38.25 42.94 -25.03
N ALA A 6 -38.11 44.04 -24.30
CA ALA A 6 -37.48 44.14 -22.98
C ALA A 6 -38.57 44.14 -21.88
N PHE A 7 -38.13 44.29 -20.62
CA PHE A 7 -38.87 44.49 -19.35
C PHE A 7 -39.12 43.19 -18.54
N THR A 8 -38.81 43.03 -17.24
CA THR A 8 -38.57 43.96 -16.11
C THR A 8 -37.79 43.24 -14.99
N ILE A 9 -37.06 44.00 -14.16
CA ILE A 9 -36.36 43.61 -12.91
C ILE A 9 -37.36 43.43 -11.75
N VAL A 10 -37.19 42.38 -10.93
CA VAL A 10 -37.76 42.31 -9.57
C VAL A 10 -36.61 42.08 -8.57
N PHE A 11 -36.54 42.97 -7.58
CA PHE A 11 -35.64 42.94 -6.41
C PHE A 11 -36.21 42.04 -5.30
N THR A 12 -35.37 41.72 -4.30
CA THR A 12 -35.60 41.02 -3.00
C THR A 12 -35.40 39.50 -3.03
N LEU A 13 -34.73 38.85 -2.06
CA LEU A 13 -34.49 39.13 -0.64
C LEU A 13 -33.21 38.39 -0.17
N ALA A 14 -32.57 38.88 0.89
CA ALA A 14 -31.34 38.38 1.50
C ALA A 14 -31.35 36.88 1.85
N ALA A 15 -30.28 36.16 1.48
CA ALA A 15 -29.96 34.85 2.03
C ALA A 15 -28.83 35.01 3.07
N LEU A 16 -29.16 34.86 4.35
CA LEU A 16 -28.17 34.66 5.41
C LEU A 16 -27.42 33.35 5.12
N THR A 17 -26.13 33.44 4.80
CA THR A 17 -25.24 32.29 4.81
C THR A 17 -24.96 31.92 6.26
N LEU A 18 -25.76 30.99 6.81
CA LEU A 18 -25.39 30.26 8.01
C LEU A 18 -24.15 29.43 7.66
N SER A 19 -22.98 29.94 8.04
CA SER A 19 -21.74 29.16 8.10
C SER A 19 -21.94 28.04 9.11
N GLY A 20 -22.46 26.91 8.62
CA GLY A 20 -22.61 25.70 9.40
C GLY A 20 -21.24 25.23 9.84
N CYS A 21 -20.93 25.46 11.12
CA CYS A 21 -19.86 24.77 11.83
C CYS A 21 -20.31 23.31 11.95
N GLY A 22 -20.09 22.52 10.90
CA GLY A 22 -20.26 21.08 10.96
C GLY A 22 -19.31 20.53 12.02
N PRO A 23 -19.70 19.50 12.78
CA PRO A 23 -18.79 18.89 13.75
C PRO A 23 -17.53 18.46 13.00
N ALA A 24 -16.39 19.05 13.36
CA ALA A 24 -15.11 18.56 12.94
C ALA A 24 -15.04 17.09 13.35
N ALA A 25 -14.77 16.20 12.39
CA ALA A 25 -14.56 14.79 12.68
C ALA A 25 -13.53 14.71 13.82
N ALA A 26 -13.90 14.03 14.91
CA ALA A 26 -12.98 13.83 16.02
C ALA A 26 -11.69 13.21 15.45
N PRO A 27 -10.50 13.72 15.85
CA PRO A 27 -9.25 13.11 15.42
C PRO A 27 -9.31 11.64 15.80
N ALA A 28 -9.06 10.78 14.81
CA ALA A 28 -9.00 9.36 15.09
C ALA A 28 -7.88 9.13 16.11
N ALA A 29 -8.18 8.35 17.15
CA ALA A 29 -7.24 8.09 18.22
C ALA A 29 -5.93 7.54 17.63
N ALA A 30 -4.80 8.06 18.13
CA ALA A 30 -3.49 7.52 17.81
C ALA A 30 -3.47 6.01 18.11
N PRO A 31 -2.75 5.20 17.33
CA PRO A 31 -2.58 3.80 17.65
C PRO A 31 -2.00 3.66 19.06
N ASP A 32 -2.48 2.67 19.81
CA ASP A 32 -1.87 2.32 21.08
C ASP A 32 -0.42 1.89 20.82
N ASN A 33 0.50 2.26 21.72
CA ASN A 33 1.87 1.76 21.63
C ASN A 33 1.84 0.23 21.81
N GLY A 34 2.42 -0.52 20.88
CA GLY A 34 2.45 -1.97 21.02
C GLY A 34 2.77 -2.78 19.77
N ASN A 35 2.59 -4.09 19.91
CA ASN A 35 2.87 -5.06 18.87
C ASN A 35 1.76 -5.07 17.80
N VAL A 36 2.19 -5.14 16.55
CA VAL A 36 1.32 -5.28 15.38
C VAL A 36 1.72 -6.54 14.62
N ASN A 37 0.75 -7.26 14.09
CA ASN A 37 0.99 -8.30 13.09
C ASN A 37 0.59 -7.78 11.71
N PHE A 38 1.52 -7.84 10.78
CA PHE A 38 1.38 -7.40 9.41
C PHE A 38 1.05 -8.58 8.51
N THR A 39 0.07 -8.43 7.62
CA THR A 39 -0.21 -9.40 6.56
C THR A 39 -0.63 -8.67 5.31
N ASP A 40 0.09 -8.90 4.22
CA ASP A 40 -0.18 -8.36 2.89
C ASP A 40 -0.22 -9.51 1.87
N TYR A 41 -1.14 -9.40 0.91
CA TYR A 41 -1.35 -10.36 -0.16
C TYR A 41 -1.59 -9.68 -1.52
N SER A 42 -0.88 -10.17 -2.54
CA SER A 42 -1.23 -9.99 -3.96
C SER A 42 -1.14 -11.32 -4.72
N ASP A 43 -1.86 -11.39 -5.84
CA ASP A 43 -1.85 -12.52 -6.78
C ASP A 43 -0.91 -12.30 -7.98
N ASN A 44 -0.12 -11.22 -7.93
CA ASN A 44 0.85 -10.86 -8.96
C ASN A 44 1.92 -9.88 -8.44
N ASP A 45 2.99 -9.70 -9.23
CA ASP A 45 4.08 -8.74 -9.02
C ASP A 45 3.69 -7.28 -9.29
N GLY A 46 2.42 -6.96 -9.36
CA GLY A 46 1.95 -5.58 -9.50
C GLY A 46 2.32 -4.73 -8.30
N THR A 47 2.03 -3.43 -8.41
CA THR A 47 2.31 -2.48 -7.32
C THR A 47 1.24 -2.48 -6.24
N LYS A 48 0.16 -3.25 -6.37
CA LYS A 48 -1.01 -3.20 -5.48
C LYS A 48 -1.22 -4.51 -4.77
N ALA A 49 -1.57 -4.42 -3.50
CA ALA A 49 -1.90 -5.55 -2.67
C ALA A 49 -2.96 -5.20 -1.61
N LYS A 50 -3.49 -6.20 -0.92
CA LYS A 50 -4.38 -6.02 0.23
C LYS A 50 -3.60 -6.21 1.51
N VAL A 51 -3.80 -5.33 2.48
CA VAL A 51 -3.12 -5.38 3.78
C VAL A 51 -4.12 -5.45 4.92
N VAL A 52 -3.77 -6.23 5.95
CA VAL A 52 -4.45 -6.32 7.24
C VAL A 52 -3.40 -6.16 8.34
N LEU A 53 -3.67 -5.26 9.28
CA LEU A 53 -2.88 -5.04 10.48
C LEU A 53 -3.72 -5.42 11.69
N THR A 54 -3.18 -6.27 12.57
CA THR A 54 -3.85 -6.69 13.81
C THR A 54 -2.96 -6.46 15.04
N GLY A 55 -3.56 -6.38 16.24
CA GLY A 55 -2.85 -6.04 17.48
C GLY A 55 -3.08 -4.58 17.87
N ALA A 56 -2.00 -3.84 18.15
CA ALA A 56 -2.04 -2.42 18.47
C ALA A 56 -2.65 -1.56 17.34
N ILE A 57 -2.61 -2.05 16.11
CA ILE A 57 -3.42 -1.55 15.00
C ILE A 57 -4.44 -2.63 14.65
N GLY A 58 -5.73 -2.28 14.64
CA GLY A 58 -6.79 -3.07 14.03
C GLY A 58 -7.35 -2.33 12.80
N ASP A 59 -6.75 -2.54 11.63
CA ASP A 59 -7.16 -1.89 10.38
C ASP A 59 -6.79 -2.74 9.16
N TYR A 60 -7.30 -2.37 8.01
CA TYR A 60 -7.07 -3.03 6.74
C TYR A 60 -7.22 -2.02 5.59
N GLY A 61 -6.73 -2.38 4.41
CA GLY A 61 -6.84 -1.53 3.24
C GLY A 61 -5.99 -2.01 2.08
N ASP A 62 -5.46 -1.04 1.34
CA ASP A 62 -4.59 -1.28 0.19
C ASP A 62 -3.15 -0.95 0.53
N ALA A 63 -2.22 -1.78 0.06
CA ALA A 63 -0.80 -1.48 0.03
C ALA A 63 -0.40 -1.13 -1.41
N VAL A 64 0.40 -0.07 -1.57
CA VAL A 64 0.92 0.36 -2.87
C VAL A 64 2.42 0.51 -2.82
N SER A 65 3.13 -0.40 -3.50
CA SER A 65 4.58 -0.34 -3.65
C SER A 65 4.98 0.81 -4.57
N LEU A 66 5.90 1.64 -4.10
CA LEU A 66 6.43 2.78 -4.83
C LEU A 66 7.78 2.42 -5.45
N LEU A 67 7.93 2.80 -6.71
CA LEU A 67 9.16 2.65 -7.47
C LEU A 67 10.12 3.79 -7.12
N SER A 68 11.41 3.49 -7.02
CA SER A 68 12.47 4.49 -6.91
C SER A 68 12.30 5.53 -8.02
N ASN A 69 12.06 6.79 -7.66
CA ASN A 69 11.95 7.93 -8.58
C ASN A 69 10.90 7.78 -9.71
N GLY A 70 9.92 6.88 -9.57
CA GLY A 70 8.86 6.69 -10.57
C GLY A 70 9.26 5.91 -11.83
N ASP A 71 10.41 5.22 -11.83
CA ASP A 71 10.82 4.33 -12.93
C ASP A 71 10.00 3.04 -12.91
N ALA A 72 9.28 2.73 -13.99
CA ALA A 72 8.46 1.52 -14.14
C ALA A 72 9.25 0.20 -13.95
N HIS A 73 10.57 0.24 -14.07
CA HIS A 73 11.49 -0.88 -13.84
C HIS A 73 12.40 -0.67 -12.62
N GLY A 74 12.16 0.38 -11.84
CA GLY A 74 12.96 0.74 -10.67
C GLY A 74 12.74 -0.17 -9.46
N GLN A 75 13.74 -0.23 -8.59
CA GLN A 75 13.65 -0.91 -7.29
C GLN A 75 12.52 -0.33 -6.45
N ARG A 76 11.81 -1.18 -5.72
CA ARG A 76 10.76 -0.75 -4.80
C ARG A 76 11.40 -0.35 -3.47
N THR A 77 11.28 0.90 -3.10
CA THR A 77 11.91 1.41 -1.87
C THR A 77 10.91 1.60 -0.75
N GLU A 78 9.63 1.74 -1.07
CA GLU A 78 8.60 2.11 -0.10
C GLU A 78 7.28 1.40 -0.41
N ILE A 79 6.45 1.21 0.62
CA ILE A 79 5.04 0.80 0.49
C ILE A 79 4.18 1.86 1.19
N ASP A 80 3.23 2.44 0.44
CA ASP A 80 2.15 3.25 0.99
C ASP A 80 1.02 2.35 1.49
N LEU A 81 0.75 2.39 2.80
CA LEU A 81 -0.36 1.68 3.42
C LEU A 81 -1.56 2.63 3.50
N ASN A 82 -2.54 2.40 2.62
CA ASN A 82 -3.78 3.14 2.53
C ASN A 82 -4.88 2.38 3.29
N LEU A 83 -4.95 2.62 4.60
CA LEU A 83 -5.84 1.93 5.52
C LEU A 83 -7.16 2.71 5.68
N THR A 84 -8.17 2.07 6.28
CA THR A 84 -9.50 2.69 6.40
C THR A 84 -9.52 3.89 7.35
N ARG A 85 -8.63 3.95 8.34
CA ARG A 85 -8.56 5.05 9.32
C ARG A 85 -7.44 6.06 9.05
N GLY A 86 -6.67 5.89 7.98
CA GLY A 86 -5.59 6.80 7.63
C GLY A 86 -4.52 6.13 6.78
N LYS A 87 -3.38 6.80 6.64
CA LYS A 87 -2.27 6.30 5.82
C LYS A 87 -0.95 6.48 6.53
N PHE A 88 0.00 5.60 6.24
CA PHE A 88 1.41 5.80 6.55
C PHE A 88 2.24 4.96 5.59
N ARG A 89 3.56 5.15 5.63
CA ARG A 89 4.50 4.51 4.71
C ARG A 89 5.54 3.72 5.45
N ILE A 90 5.97 2.62 4.86
CA ILE A 90 7.11 1.82 5.32
C ILE A 90 8.19 1.74 4.25
N ASN A 91 9.46 1.71 4.67
CA ASN A 91 10.60 1.48 3.78
C ASN A 91 10.81 -0.02 3.58
N ILE A 92 11.04 -0.45 2.34
CA ILE A 92 11.30 -1.86 2.01
C ILE A 92 12.56 -2.06 1.17
N ALA A 93 13.41 -1.04 1.01
CA ALA A 93 14.56 -1.10 0.09
C ALA A 93 15.48 -2.30 0.34
N ASP A 94 15.75 -2.62 1.62
CA ASP A 94 16.58 -3.76 1.99
C ASP A 94 15.93 -5.12 1.65
N ILE A 95 14.60 -5.20 1.74
CA ILE A 95 13.83 -6.39 1.40
C ILE A 95 13.81 -6.55 -0.13
N ASP A 96 13.52 -5.48 -0.86
CA ASP A 96 13.48 -5.45 -2.33
C ASP A 96 14.83 -5.89 -2.93
N LYS A 97 15.93 -5.35 -2.41
CA LYS A 97 17.28 -5.76 -2.83
C LYS A 97 17.52 -7.27 -2.66
N LYS A 98 17.07 -7.86 -1.55
CA LYS A 98 17.19 -9.30 -1.29
C LYS A 98 16.29 -10.12 -2.21
N LEU A 99 15.08 -9.65 -2.49
CA LEU A 99 14.18 -10.30 -3.45
C LEU A 99 14.77 -10.31 -4.85
N VAL A 100 15.26 -9.17 -5.35
CA VAL A 100 15.89 -9.07 -6.67
C VAL A 100 17.09 -10.02 -6.80
N ASP A 101 17.93 -10.08 -5.77
CA ASP A 101 19.08 -11.01 -5.74
C ASP A 101 18.63 -12.49 -5.76
N ALA A 102 17.59 -12.82 -5.00
CA ALA A 102 17.03 -14.17 -4.96
C ALA A 102 16.39 -14.58 -6.30
N PHE A 103 15.69 -13.66 -6.98
CA PHE A 103 15.09 -13.89 -8.30
C PHE A 103 16.13 -14.05 -9.42
N THR A 104 17.29 -13.41 -9.30
CA THR A 104 18.42 -13.64 -10.22
C THR A 104 18.84 -15.11 -10.24
N HIS A 105 18.58 -15.84 -9.15
CA HIS A 105 18.89 -17.25 -8.98
C HIS A 105 17.64 -18.09 -8.73
N PHE A 106 16.53 -17.77 -9.41
CA PHE A 106 15.22 -18.37 -9.15
C PHE A 106 15.27 -19.91 -9.14
N PRO A 107 14.94 -20.57 -8.01
CA PRO A 107 15.09 -22.01 -7.84
C PRO A 107 13.91 -22.78 -8.45
N SER A 108 13.76 -22.70 -9.78
CA SER A 108 12.67 -23.39 -10.48
C SER A 108 12.85 -24.90 -10.46
N ASN A 109 11.82 -25.62 -10.00
CA ASN A 109 11.67 -27.04 -10.28
C ASN A 109 11.30 -27.21 -11.76
N THR A 110 12.20 -27.74 -12.57
CA THR A 110 12.01 -27.87 -14.02
C THR A 110 10.99 -28.95 -14.43
N THR A 111 10.57 -29.82 -13.52
CA THR A 111 9.51 -30.82 -13.77
C THR A 111 8.12 -30.22 -13.64
N THR A 112 7.92 -29.36 -12.64
CA THR A 112 6.63 -28.70 -12.37
C THR A 112 6.58 -27.26 -12.86
N CYS A 113 7.71 -26.71 -13.35
CA CYS A 113 7.94 -25.29 -13.61
C CYS A 113 7.41 -24.41 -12.46
N SER A 114 7.89 -24.64 -11.24
CA SER A 114 7.41 -23.90 -10.07
C SER A 114 8.55 -23.58 -9.11
N GLY A 115 8.42 -22.50 -8.35
CA GLY A 115 9.42 -22.10 -7.36
C GLY A 115 8.85 -21.26 -6.21
N LEU A 116 9.71 -21.07 -5.21
CA LEU A 116 9.47 -20.22 -4.05
C LEU A 116 10.71 -19.33 -3.86
N VAL A 117 10.49 -18.03 -3.74
CA VAL A 117 11.48 -17.06 -3.32
C VAL A 117 11.07 -16.50 -1.96
N THR A 118 12.02 -16.43 -1.03
CA THR A 118 11.80 -15.86 0.30
C THR A 118 12.86 -14.81 0.59
N ALA A 119 12.44 -13.67 1.12
CA ALA A 119 13.34 -12.63 1.63
C ALA A 119 12.85 -12.10 2.97
N THR A 120 13.78 -11.68 3.82
CA THR A 120 13.46 -11.11 5.14
C THR A 120 14.18 -9.79 5.34
N GLY A 121 13.57 -8.89 6.09
CA GLY A 121 14.20 -7.63 6.48
C GLY A 121 13.32 -6.76 7.36
N THR A 122 13.92 -5.74 7.94
CA THR A 122 13.21 -4.73 8.73
C THR A 122 12.70 -3.63 7.81
N ALA A 123 11.43 -3.26 7.99
CA ALA A 123 10.74 -2.21 7.27
C ALA A 123 10.36 -1.08 8.25
N PRO A 124 11.20 -0.05 8.42
CA PRO A 124 10.88 1.08 9.29
C PRO A 124 9.71 1.90 8.74
N ILE A 125 8.94 2.50 9.64
CA ILE A 125 7.90 3.47 9.29
C ILE A 125 8.58 4.80 8.93
N GLU A 126 8.21 5.37 7.79
CA GLU A 126 8.77 6.63 7.31
C GLU A 126 8.25 7.81 8.15
N ALA A 127 9.19 8.57 8.72
CA ALA A 127 8.88 9.65 9.66
C ALA A 127 7.99 10.72 9.02
N GLY A 128 6.89 11.07 9.69
CA GLY A 128 5.95 12.08 9.21
C GLY A 128 5.04 11.65 8.06
N SER A 129 5.10 10.39 7.61
CA SER A 129 4.21 9.85 6.56
C SER A 129 2.76 9.65 7.03
N GLY A 130 2.56 9.63 8.35
CA GLY A 130 1.29 9.34 9.00
C GLY A 130 0.19 10.39 8.78
N THR A 131 -1.03 9.94 8.48
CA THR A 131 -2.24 10.75 8.32
C THR A 131 -3.44 10.10 9.01
N GLY A 132 -4.51 10.87 9.26
CA GLY A 132 -5.70 10.36 9.95
C GLY A 132 -5.37 9.85 11.35
N ALA A 133 -5.78 8.63 11.67
CA ALA A 133 -5.48 7.95 12.94
C ALA A 133 -3.98 7.74 13.17
N TYR A 134 -3.17 7.78 12.11
CA TYR A 134 -1.76 7.46 12.15
C TYR A 134 -0.86 8.69 12.15
N GLN A 135 -1.40 9.89 12.36
CA GLN A 135 -0.57 11.08 12.52
C GLN A 135 0.44 10.89 13.65
N GLY A 136 1.72 11.10 13.33
CA GLY A 136 2.81 10.93 14.29
C GLY A 136 3.28 9.50 14.52
N ILE A 137 2.71 8.50 13.81
CA ILE A 137 3.11 7.11 13.95
C ILE A 137 4.61 6.90 13.67
N SER A 138 5.23 6.06 14.48
CA SER A 138 6.61 5.63 14.39
C SER A 138 6.72 4.13 14.65
N GLY A 139 7.90 3.55 14.39
CA GLY A 139 8.17 2.13 14.62
C GLY A 139 8.68 1.41 13.38
N HIS A 140 8.53 0.09 13.36
CA HIS A 140 9.01 -0.77 12.28
C HIS A 140 8.30 -2.13 12.28
N PHE A 141 8.47 -2.87 11.19
CA PHE A 141 8.05 -4.26 11.04
C PHE A 141 9.24 -5.14 10.64
N ASP A 142 9.33 -6.35 11.16
CA ASP A 142 10.28 -7.37 10.69
C ASP A 142 9.55 -8.32 9.77
N LEU A 143 9.71 -8.11 8.46
CA LEU A 143 8.89 -8.74 7.44
C LEU A 143 9.59 -9.92 6.77
N THR A 144 8.80 -10.91 6.42
CA THR A 144 9.14 -12.00 5.51
C THR A 144 8.25 -11.90 4.28
N VAL A 145 8.86 -11.82 3.11
CA VAL A 145 8.17 -11.90 1.81
C VAL A 145 8.34 -13.31 1.26
N ASN A 146 7.25 -13.91 0.82
CA ASN A 146 7.24 -15.17 0.07
C ASN A 146 6.58 -14.93 -1.29
N VAL A 147 7.29 -15.28 -2.36
CA VAL A 147 6.76 -15.28 -3.73
C VAL A 147 6.70 -16.70 -4.24
N ASN A 148 5.50 -17.18 -4.56
CA ASN A 148 5.29 -18.50 -5.15
C ASN A 148 4.91 -18.33 -6.62
N GLU A 149 5.53 -19.11 -7.49
CA GLU A 149 5.30 -19.03 -8.93
C GLU A 149 5.10 -20.43 -9.52
N VAL A 150 4.23 -20.48 -10.53
CA VAL A 150 4.12 -21.59 -11.47
C VAL A 150 4.19 -20.99 -12.88
N ASP A 151 5.11 -21.46 -13.69
CA ASP A 151 5.41 -20.94 -15.03
C ASP A 151 4.84 -21.80 -16.15
N VAL A 152 4.81 -21.23 -17.37
CA VAL A 152 4.55 -22.00 -18.59
C VAL A 152 5.64 -23.05 -18.83
N LYS A 153 5.24 -24.23 -19.31
CA LYS A 153 6.18 -25.35 -19.51
C LYS A 153 7.21 -25.16 -20.61
N ASP A 154 6.93 -24.29 -21.57
CA ASP A 154 7.83 -24.04 -22.70
C ASP A 154 9.14 -23.36 -22.25
N HIS A 155 9.14 -22.71 -21.07
CA HIS A 155 10.31 -22.13 -20.44
C HIS A 155 10.09 -22.05 -18.92
N CYS A 156 10.77 -22.88 -18.11
CA CYS A 156 10.80 -22.68 -16.67
C CYS A 156 12.02 -21.80 -16.28
N GLY A 157 11.88 -20.93 -15.28
CA GLY A 157 13.00 -20.19 -14.70
C GLY A 157 12.94 -18.68 -14.91
N PRO A 158 14.03 -17.95 -14.63
CA PRO A 158 14.05 -16.49 -14.67
C PRO A 158 13.53 -15.91 -15.99
N GLY A 159 12.54 -15.02 -15.90
CA GLY A 159 11.93 -14.38 -17.08
C GLY A 159 10.88 -15.23 -17.80
N ALA A 160 10.53 -16.41 -17.27
CA ALA A 160 9.39 -17.17 -17.74
C ALA A 160 8.08 -16.41 -17.53
N LYS A 161 7.11 -16.70 -18.40
CA LYS A 161 5.74 -16.24 -18.19
C LYS A 161 5.11 -17.10 -17.09
N PHE A 162 4.70 -16.48 -15.99
CA PHE A 162 3.93 -17.17 -14.95
C PHE A 162 2.50 -17.49 -15.43
N LEU A 163 2.01 -18.67 -15.04
CA LEU A 163 0.61 -19.08 -15.08
C LEU A 163 -0.15 -18.56 -13.86
N SER A 164 0.51 -18.56 -12.70
CA SER A 164 -0.04 -18.09 -11.43
C SER A 164 1.09 -17.66 -10.52
N GLN A 165 0.83 -16.65 -9.70
CA GLN A 165 1.76 -16.15 -8.71
C GLN A 165 1.01 -15.79 -7.41
N THR A 166 1.70 -15.86 -6.29
CA THR A 166 1.26 -15.19 -5.06
C THR A 166 2.44 -14.50 -4.40
N VAL A 167 2.21 -13.30 -3.89
CA VAL A 167 3.15 -12.57 -3.05
C VAL A 167 2.48 -12.41 -1.69
N VAL A 168 3.14 -12.90 -0.64
CA VAL A 168 2.66 -12.80 0.73
C VAL A 168 3.74 -12.15 1.57
N ILE A 169 3.42 -11.03 2.22
CA ILE A 169 4.31 -10.37 3.16
C ILE A 169 3.71 -10.49 4.56
N THR A 170 4.45 -11.06 5.48
CA THR A 170 4.00 -11.22 6.87
C THR A 170 5.11 -10.92 7.85
N GLY A 171 4.74 -10.42 9.02
CA GLY A 171 5.70 -10.28 10.11
C GLY A 171 5.17 -9.51 11.29
N PRO A 172 5.85 -9.60 12.45
CA PRO A 172 5.58 -8.73 13.57
C PRO A 172 6.09 -7.31 13.33
N GLY A 173 5.59 -6.36 14.10
CA GLY A 173 6.12 -5.01 14.20
C GLY A 173 5.78 -4.38 15.55
N THR A 174 6.32 -3.19 15.74
CA THR A 174 6.04 -2.35 16.91
C THR A 174 5.74 -0.94 16.43
N VAL A 175 4.72 -0.32 17.03
CA VAL A 175 4.31 1.05 16.70
C VAL A 175 4.16 1.90 17.96
N GLY A 176 4.29 3.22 17.79
CA GLY A 176 3.98 4.23 18.81
C GLY A 176 4.11 5.66 18.30
#